data_AF-A0A2V5JMX8-F1
#
_entry.id   AF-A0A2V5JMX8-F1
#
_cell.length_a   1.000
_cell.length_b   1.000
_cell.length_c   1.000
_cell.angle_alpha   90.00
_cell.angle_beta   90.00
_cell.angle_gamma   90.00
#
_symmetry.space_group_name_H-M   'P 1'
#
loop_
_entity.id
_entity.type
_entity.pdbx_description
1 polymer ?
#
loop_
_entity_poly.entity_id
_entity_poly.type
_entity_poly.pdbx_seq_one_letter_code
_entity_poly.pdbx_strand_id
1 'polypeptide(L)'
;MPIAFRGVIDDATYRRSVDYTLAKGRFGDIANLFDAVLLIAVLFSGVLPWAFGSFTASFGASIWAMAGLLFVVGVALSILGLPFAWYAQFKLEGRFGFNTSTMRTWVFDRVKGFLLALLLGYPLLALVLKLIDWAGAVW
;
A
#
# COMPACT_ATOMS: atom_id res chain seq x y z
N MET A 1 -26.91 19.56 12.25
CA MET A 1 -25.63 20.29 12.13
C MET A 1 -25.27 20.97 13.46
N PRO A 2 -24.02 20.84 13.95
CA PRO A 2 -23.52 21.58 15.11
C PRO A 2 -23.62 23.10 14.90
N ILE A 3 -23.78 23.86 15.97
CA ILE A 3 -23.96 25.33 15.91
C ILE A 3 -22.80 26.01 15.17
N ALA A 4 -21.58 25.47 15.29
CA ALA A 4 -20.37 25.99 14.65
C ALA A 4 -20.37 25.98 13.11
N PHE A 5 -21.24 25.19 12.46
CA PHE A 5 -21.28 25.06 10.99
C PHE A 5 -22.49 25.77 10.35
N ARG A 6 -23.39 26.35 11.14
CA ARG A 6 -24.57 27.05 10.61
C ARG A 6 -24.15 28.33 9.89
N GLY A 7 -24.49 28.44 8.60
CA GLY A 7 -24.23 29.63 7.77
C GLY A 7 -22.95 29.57 6.93
N VAL A 8 -22.09 28.55 7.13
CA VAL A 8 -20.88 28.32 6.32
C VAL A 8 -21.08 27.20 5.30
N ILE A 9 -21.87 26.19 5.65
CA ILE A 9 -22.15 25.00 4.83
C ILE A 9 -23.67 24.78 4.83
N ASP A 10 -24.23 24.44 3.67
CA ASP A 10 -25.63 24.06 3.56
C ASP A 10 -25.90 22.68 4.22
N ASP A 11 -27.13 22.44 4.64
CA ASP A 11 -27.50 21.18 5.29
C ASP A 11 -27.27 19.96 4.36
N ALA A 12 -27.39 20.15 3.05
CA ALA A 12 -27.20 19.09 2.06
C ALA A 12 -25.74 18.65 1.93
N THR A 13 -24.79 19.59 1.86
CA THR A 13 -23.36 19.28 1.80
C THR A 13 -22.87 18.72 3.13
N TYR A 14 -23.35 19.24 4.27
CA TYR A 14 -23.01 18.69 5.58
C TYR A 14 -23.41 17.20 5.68
N ARG A 15 -24.65 16.86 5.29
CA ARG A 15 -25.13 15.46 5.29
C ARG A 15 -24.31 14.58 4.35
N ARG A 16 -24.00 15.06 3.14
CA ARG A 16 -23.18 14.34 2.16
C ARG A 16 -21.76 14.04 2.69
N SER A 17 -21.14 14.99 3.40
CA SER A 17 -19.82 14.80 4.00
C SER A 17 -19.83 13.80 5.16
N VAL A 18 -20.89 13.80 5.98
CA VAL A 18 -21.07 12.79 7.04
C VAL A 18 -21.24 11.39 6.43
N ASP A 19 -22.11 11.26 5.42
CA ASP A 19 -22.35 10.00 4.73
C ASP A 19 -21.07 9.47 4.05
N TYR A 20 -20.28 10.36 3.43
CA TYR A 20 -18.97 10.01 2.88
C TYR A 20 -18.01 9.50 3.95
N THR A 21 -17.93 10.20 5.09
CA THR A 21 -17.03 9.82 6.19
C THR A 21 -17.40 8.45 6.75
N LEU A 22 -18.69 8.18 6.95
CA LEU A 22 -19.17 6.88 7.41
C LEU A 22 -18.90 5.76 6.39
N ALA A 23 -19.17 6.02 5.10
CA ALA A 23 -18.91 5.05 4.04
C ALA A 23 -17.41 4.74 3.90
N LYS A 24 -16.56 5.77 4.00
CA LYS A 24 -15.10 5.63 3.97
C LYS A 24 -14.57 4.89 5.19
N GLY A 25 -15.10 5.18 6.39
CA GLY A 25 -14.75 4.45 7.61
C GLY A 25 -15.06 2.96 7.48
N ARG A 26 -16.29 2.61 7.11
CA ARG A 26 -16.71 1.21 6.93
C ARG A 26 -15.88 0.46 5.88
N PHE A 27 -15.53 1.13 4.78
CA PHE A 27 -14.64 0.54 3.79
C PHE A 27 -13.21 0.35 4.34
N GLY A 28 -12.71 1.34 5.09
CA GLY A 28 -11.43 1.26 5.78
C GLY A 28 -11.36 0.08 6.75
N ASP A 29 -12.41 -0.17 7.52
CA ASP A 29 -12.48 -1.31 8.44
C ASP A 29 -12.37 -2.66 7.70
N ILE A 30 -13.03 -2.79 6.55
CA ILE A 30 -12.97 -4.00 5.71
C ILE A 30 -11.56 -4.18 5.12
N ALA A 31 -10.96 -3.11 4.61
CA ALA A 31 -9.59 -3.16 4.08
C ALA A 31 -8.58 -3.52 5.18
N ASN A 32 -8.70 -2.93 6.36
CA ASN A 32 -7.86 -3.24 7.52
C ASN A 32 -8.02 -4.70 7.97
N LEU A 33 -9.24 -5.23 7.97
CA LEU A 33 -9.48 -6.63 8.29
C LEU A 33 -8.82 -7.55 7.25
N PHE A 34 -8.92 -7.22 5.96
CA PHE A 34 -8.22 -7.95 4.90
C PHE A 34 -6.71 -7.92 5.11
N ASP A 35 -6.12 -6.75 5.39
CA ASP A 35 -4.68 -6.62 5.63
C ASP A 35 -4.23 -7.43 6.85
N ALA A 36 -5.03 -7.42 7.93
CA ALA A 36 -4.75 -8.23 9.12
C ALA A 36 -4.81 -9.74 8.82
N VAL A 37 -5.84 -10.21 8.11
CA VAL A 37 -5.97 -11.61 7.70
C VAL A 37 -4.84 -12.02 6.76
N LEU A 38 -4.48 -11.16 5.81
CA LEU A 38 -3.37 -11.38 4.89
C LEU A 38 -2.04 -11.50 5.66
N LEU A 39 -1.79 -10.60 6.61
CA LEU A 39 -0.59 -10.65 7.45
C LEU A 39 -0.51 -11.96 8.24
N ILE A 40 -1.62 -12.37 8.88
CA ILE A 40 -1.70 -13.64 9.62
C ILE A 40 -1.44 -14.80 8.66
N ALA A 41 -2.10 -14.84 7.50
CA ALA A 41 -1.93 -15.91 6.52
C ALA A 41 -0.48 -16.00 6.02
N VAL A 42 0.16 -14.87 5.71
CA VAL A 42 1.56 -14.82 5.28
C VAL A 42 2.50 -15.29 6.39
N LEU A 43 2.25 -14.88 7.64
CA LEU A 43 3.06 -15.24 8.79
C LEU A 43 3.00 -16.75 9.09
N PHE A 44 1.81 -17.34 9.07
CA PHE A 44 1.61 -18.76 9.43
C PHE A 44 1.73 -19.74 8.25
N SER A 45 1.67 -19.28 7.00
CA SER A 45 1.80 -20.15 5.82
C SER A 45 3.22 -20.66 5.55
N GLY A 46 4.24 -20.02 6.13
CA GLY A 46 5.65 -20.32 5.83
C GLY A 46 6.10 -19.88 4.43
N VAL A 47 5.27 -19.10 3.72
CA VAL A 47 5.57 -18.63 2.35
C VAL A 47 6.82 -17.75 2.32
N LEU A 48 7.06 -16.93 3.35
CA LEU A 48 8.23 -16.06 3.43
C LEU A 48 9.54 -16.85 3.59
N PRO A 49 9.68 -17.79 4.56
CA PRO A 49 10.84 -18.68 4.62
C PRO A 49 11.07 -19.48 3.34
N TRP A 50 9.99 -20.01 2.73
CA TRP A 50 10.09 -20.76 1.48
C TRP A 50 10.59 -19.88 0.33
N ALA A 51 10.05 -18.66 0.18
CA ALA A 51 10.49 -17.72 -0.82
C ALA A 51 11.96 -17.31 -0.60
N PHE A 52 12.35 -17.07 0.65
CA PHE A 52 13.73 -16.77 1.01
C PHE A 52 14.69 -17.91 0.63
N GLY A 53 14.37 -19.16 0.99
CA GLY A 53 15.20 -20.32 0.66
C GLY A 53 15.32 -20.55 -0.86
N SER A 54 14.21 -20.44 -1.58
CA SER A 54 14.19 -20.62 -3.04
C SER A 54 14.96 -19.50 -3.76
N PHE A 55 14.83 -18.27 -3.29
CA PHE A 55 15.51 -17.11 -3.85
C PHE A 55 17.01 -17.15 -3.58
N THR A 56 17.42 -17.44 -2.34
CA THR A 56 18.84 -17.54 -1.97
C THR A 56 19.54 -18.71 -2.68
N ALA A 57 18.85 -19.83 -2.88
CA ALA A 57 19.40 -20.94 -3.67
C ALA A 57 19.64 -20.56 -5.13
N SER A 58 18.82 -19.69 -5.70
CA SER A 58 18.90 -19.29 -7.13
C SER A 58 19.82 -18.10 -7.38
N PHE A 59 19.81 -17.11 -6.49
CA PHE A 59 20.48 -15.81 -6.68
C PHE A 59 21.60 -15.53 -5.65
N GLY A 60 21.82 -16.44 -4.71
CA GLY A 60 22.78 -16.29 -3.62
C GLY A 60 22.32 -15.36 -2.50
N ALA A 61 23.24 -15.06 -1.58
CA ALA A 61 23.01 -14.22 -0.40
C ALA A 61 23.67 -12.84 -0.49
N SER A 62 23.86 -12.31 -1.70
CA SER A 62 24.40 -10.95 -1.87
C SER A 62 23.41 -9.90 -1.38
N ILE A 63 23.90 -8.72 -0.97
CA ILE A 63 23.06 -7.61 -0.52
C ILE A 63 22.04 -7.21 -1.59
N TRP A 64 22.44 -7.22 -2.87
CA TRP A 64 21.56 -6.93 -3.99
C TRP A 64 20.47 -7.99 -4.18
N ALA A 65 20.79 -9.28 -3.93
CA ALA A 65 19.81 -10.35 -3.93
C ALA A 65 18.82 -10.21 -2.77
N MET A 66 19.31 -9.92 -1.55
CA MET A 66 18.47 -9.68 -0.36
C MET A 66 17.52 -8.48 -0.55
N ALA A 67 18.04 -7.35 -1.07
CA ALA A 67 17.22 -6.21 -1.44
C ALA A 67 16.17 -6.58 -2.50
N GLY A 68 16.53 -7.47 -3.43
CA GLY A 68 15.66 -7.91 -4.52
C GLY A 68 14.49 -8.72 -4.01
N LEU A 69 14.75 -9.65 -3.09
CA LEU A 69 13.70 -10.42 -2.41
C LEU A 69 12.74 -9.50 -1.64
N LEU A 70 13.27 -8.59 -0.83
CA LEU A 70 12.44 -7.63 -0.08
C LEU A 70 11.58 -6.77 -1.01
N PHE A 71 12.17 -6.30 -2.11
CA PHE A 71 11.47 -5.53 -3.12
C PHE A 71 10.34 -6.34 -3.77
N VAL A 72 10.61 -7.57 -4.20
CA VAL A 72 9.61 -8.45 -4.83
C VAL A 72 8.48 -8.78 -3.86
N VAL A 73 8.78 -9.11 -2.61
CA VAL A 73 7.77 -9.37 -1.58
C VAL A 73 6.91 -8.12 -1.34
N GLY A 74 7.52 -6.94 -1.23
CA GLY A 74 6.80 -5.68 -1.08
C GLY A 74 5.89 -5.38 -2.28
N VAL A 75 6.37 -5.61 -3.50
CA VAL A 75 5.57 -5.47 -4.72
C VAL A 75 4.41 -6.46 -4.73
N ALA A 76 4.63 -7.73 -4.38
CA ALA A 76 3.58 -8.74 -4.31
C ALA A 76 2.47 -8.34 -3.33
N LEU A 77 2.82 -7.88 -2.13
CA LEU A 77 1.85 -7.38 -1.15
C LEU A 77 1.10 -6.14 -1.67
N SER A 78 1.80 -5.22 -2.35
CA SER A 78 1.17 -4.03 -2.93
C SER A 78 0.13 -4.35 -4.01
N ILE A 79 0.34 -5.44 -4.76
CA ILE A 79 -0.59 -5.91 -5.79
C ILE A 79 -1.88 -6.42 -5.14
N LEU A 80 -1.81 -7.10 -4.00
CA LEU A 80 -2.98 -7.58 -3.28
C LEU A 80 -3.86 -6.43 -2.76
N GLY A 81 -3.28 -5.26 -2.49
CA GLY A 81 -4.01 -4.04 -2.12
C GLY A 81 -4.59 -3.24 -3.30
N LEU A 82 -4.20 -3.53 -4.55
CA LEU A 82 -4.69 -2.81 -5.74
C LEU A 82 -6.22 -2.79 -5.89
N PRO A 83 -6.94 -3.92 -5.70
CA PRO A 83 -8.40 -3.94 -5.84
C PRO A 83 -9.09 -3.00 -4.85
N PHE A 84 -8.59 -2.91 -3.61
CA PHE A 84 -9.11 -2.00 -2.60
C PHE A 84 -8.86 -0.55 -2.97
N ALA A 85 -7.65 -0.22 -3.45
CA ALA A 85 -7.33 1.12 -3.93
C ALA A 85 -8.21 1.54 -5.14
N TRP A 86 -8.47 0.61 -6.06
CA TRP A 86 -9.36 0.85 -7.19
C TRP A 86 -10.81 1.07 -6.72
N TYR A 87 -11.30 0.24 -5.81
CA TYR A 87 -12.66 0.37 -5.28
C TYR A 87 -12.83 1.70 -4.53
N ALA A 88 -11.86 2.09 -3.71
CA ALA A 88 -11.85 3.36 -3.01
C ALA A 88 -11.98 4.55 -3.99
N GLN A 89 -11.18 4.56 -5.05
CA GLN A 89 -11.17 5.66 -6.01
C GLN A 89 -12.44 5.69 -6.89
N PHE A 90 -12.78 4.57 -7.53
CA PHE A 90 -13.81 4.57 -8.58
C PHE A 90 -15.21 4.27 -8.07
N LYS A 91 -15.37 3.54 -6.97
CA LYS A 91 -16.68 3.21 -6.40
C LYS A 91 -17.01 4.11 -5.22
N LEU A 92 -16.13 4.22 -4.23
CA LEU A 92 -16.40 5.02 -3.04
C LEU A 92 -16.36 6.52 -3.37
N GLU A 93 -15.23 7.06 -3.82
CA GLU A 93 -15.15 8.49 -4.17
C GLU A 93 -16.04 8.84 -5.37
N GLY A 94 -16.16 7.94 -6.34
CA GLY A 94 -17.08 8.08 -7.47
C GLY A 94 -18.54 8.26 -7.06
N ARG A 95 -19.03 7.50 -6.07
CA ARG A 95 -20.40 7.62 -5.54
C ARG A 95 -20.69 8.99 -4.94
N PHE A 96 -19.68 9.62 -4.34
CA PHE A 96 -19.81 10.94 -3.74
C PHE A 96 -19.32 12.06 -4.67
N GLY A 97 -19.02 11.77 -5.94
CA GLY A 97 -18.56 12.77 -6.92
C GLY A 97 -17.22 13.41 -6.59
N PHE A 98 -16.43 12.81 -5.69
CA PHE A 98 -15.09 13.30 -5.32
C PHE A 98 -14.00 12.74 -6.23
N ASN A 99 -14.28 11.71 -7.01
CA ASN A 99 -13.28 11.15 -7.92
C ASN A 99 -12.96 12.11 -9.07
N THR A 100 -11.75 12.66 -9.04
CA THR A 100 -11.19 13.51 -10.12
C THR A 100 -10.30 12.73 -11.08
N SER A 101 -10.05 11.44 -10.81
CA SER A 101 -9.11 10.61 -11.57
C SER A 101 -9.83 9.75 -12.61
N THR A 102 -9.21 9.62 -13.78
CA THR A 102 -9.63 8.68 -14.83
C THR A 102 -8.89 7.34 -14.70
N MET A 103 -9.46 6.26 -15.24
CA MET A 103 -8.82 4.93 -15.23
C MET A 103 -7.42 4.96 -15.85
N ARG A 104 -7.25 5.73 -16.93
CA ARG A 104 -5.95 5.94 -17.57
C ARG A 104 -4.95 6.57 -16.61
N THR A 105 -5.31 7.69 -15.98
CA THR A 105 -4.44 8.42 -15.05
C THR A 105 -4.05 7.54 -13.86
N TRP A 106 -5.02 6.83 -13.28
CA TRP A 106 -4.79 5.92 -12.15
C TRP A 106 -3.78 4.80 -12.47
N VAL A 107 -3.87 4.18 -13.65
CA VAL A 107 -2.90 3.15 -14.07
C VAL A 107 -1.52 3.77 -14.30
N PHE A 108 -1.45 4.90 -15.01
CA PHE A 108 -0.17 5.56 -15.26
C PHE A 108 0.52 6.01 -13.97
N ASP A 109 -0.22 6.51 -13.00
CA ASP A 109 0.35 6.92 -11.72
C ASP A 109 0.86 5.73 -10.91
N ARG A 110 0.17 4.58 -11.00
CA ARG A 110 0.69 3.34 -10.39
C ARG A 110 1.95 2.84 -11.07
N VAL A 111 2.03 2.89 -12.39
CA VAL A 111 3.23 2.51 -13.15
C VAL A 111 4.39 3.45 -12.83
N LYS A 112 4.16 4.77 -12.82
CA LYS A 112 5.18 5.76 -12.41
C LYS A 112 5.65 5.51 -10.98
N GLY A 113 4.72 5.27 -10.06
CA GLY A 113 5.05 4.95 -8.67
C GLY A 113 5.90 3.68 -8.55
N PHE A 114 5.57 2.64 -9.31
CA PHE A 114 6.37 1.42 -9.38
C PHE A 114 7.77 1.67 -9.95
N LEU A 115 7.88 2.43 -11.05
CA LEU A 115 9.18 2.78 -11.64
C LEU A 115 10.03 3.60 -10.67
N LEU A 116 9.44 4.55 -9.94
CA LEU A 116 10.12 5.31 -8.89
C LEU A 116 10.58 4.39 -7.75
N ALA A 117 9.72 3.48 -7.30
CA ALA A 117 10.09 2.50 -6.27
C ALA A 117 11.23 1.58 -6.74
N LEU A 118 11.25 1.18 -8.02
CA LEU A 118 12.32 0.36 -8.59
C LEU A 118 13.63 1.16 -8.72
N LEU A 119 13.57 2.38 -9.25
CA LEU A 119 14.77 3.18 -9.51
C LEU A 119 15.38 3.78 -8.24
N LEU A 120 14.56 4.10 -7.24
CA LEU A 120 15.01 4.74 -6.00
C LEU A 120 14.95 3.78 -4.83
N GLY A 121 13.84 3.07 -4.66
CA GLY A 121 13.61 2.18 -3.53
C GLY A 121 14.53 0.96 -3.53
N TYR A 122 14.76 0.31 -4.67
CA TYR A 122 15.65 -0.86 -4.73
C TYR A 122 17.12 -0.51 -4.39
N PRO A 123 17.76 0.52 -4.98
CA PRO A 123 19.10 0.95 -4.56
C PRO A 123 19.15 1.44 -3.11
N LEU A 124 18.10 2.12 -2.64
CA LEU A 124 18.00 2.57 -1.25
C LEU A 124 17.94 1.38 -0.28
N LEU A 125 17.17 0.34 -0.59
CA LEU A 125 17.13 -0.89 0.20
C LEU A 125 18.51 -1.56 0.25
N ALA A 126 19.18 -1.67 -0.89
CA ALA A 126 20.54 -2.21 -0.94
C ALA A 126 21.52 -1.38 -0.11
N LEU A 127 21.41 -0.04 -0.15
CA LEU A 127 22.22 0.86 0.66
C LEU A 127 21.95 0.68 2.16
N VAL A 128 20.69 0.61 2.58
CA VAL A 128 20.33 0.37 3.99
C VAL A 128 20.90 -0.95 4.47
N LEU A 129 20.74 -2.03 3.69
CA LEU A 129 21.32 -3.32 4.03
C LEU A 129 22.86 -3.27 4.09
N LYS A 130 23.48 -2.47 3.21
CA LYS A 130 24.94 -2.27 3.24
C LYS A 130 25.41 -1.50 4.47
N LEU A 131 24.64 -0.51 4.91
CA LEU A 131 24.92 0.23 6.15
C LEU A 131 24.81 -0.66 7.37
N ILE A 132 23.82 -1.56 7.43
CA ILE A 132 23.68 -2.55 8.50
C ILE A 132 24.88 -3.51 8.50
N ASP A 133 25.28 -4.00 7.33
CA ASP A 133 26.48 -4.84 7.14
C ASP A 133 27.76 -4.14 7.64
N TRP A 134 27.90 -2.83 7.38
CA TRP A 134 29.03 -2.04 7.87
C TRP A 134 28.98 -1.70 9.35
N ALA A 135 27.80 -1.45 9.90
CA ALA A 135 27.62 -1.16 11.33
C ALA A 135 27.99 -2.36 12.20
N GLY A 136 27.91 -3.58 11.66
CA GLY A 136 28.42 -4.78 12.29
C GLY A 136 27.91 -4.95 13.73
N ALA A 137 28.83 -5.02 14.70
CA ALA A 137 28.51 -5.24 16.11
C ALA A 137 28.12 -3.98 16.90
N VAL A 138 28.06 -2.80 16.26
CA VAL A 138 27.65 -1.53 16.91
C VAL A 138 26.15 -1.25 16.73
N TRP A 139 25.43 -2.19 16.09
CA TRP A 139 23.98 -2.23 15.94
C TRP A 139 23.37 -3.20 16.95
#